data_AF-A0A810DTI6-F1
#
_entry.id   AF-A0A810DTI6-F1
#
_cell.length_a   1.000
_cell.length_b   1.000
_cell.length_c   1.000
_cell.angle_alpha   90.00
_cell.angle_beta   90.00
_cell.angle_gamma   90.00
#
_symmetry.space_group_name_H-M   'P 1'
#
loop_
_entity.id
_entity.type
_entity.pdbx_description
1 polymer ?
#
loop_
_entity_poly.entity_id
_entity_poly.type
_entity_poly.pdbx_seq_one_letter_code
_entity_poly.pdbx_strand_id
1 'polypeptide(L)'
;MSKIHIYIDGTWLFNQCGRDRTLSQYVESENFYIDFIRLDQAIKDKIELLSGTKVESGGGRWYYTSIIKGIPENDVDGSSLEWMRNRSHAIEQTVKSAEIAGYDITGAFEVPFKFWMPKQIQSKLFQEKMVDTSVVARMVLSSTQYQDDFHVLISGDLDMMPAISLVVPEYLDKVVLCCTDPAQWDPNLQQTSKRLTDYSFQYGPIYMDEMVGEIMQGHVYQCQHPKCGIFFSRSRPIPKSQKSYCREHLITRPVRN
;
A
#
# COMPACT_ATOMS: atom_id res chain seq x y z
N MET A 1 -3.34 -23.35 -13.75
CA MET A 1 -3.21 -23.23 -12.27
C MET A 1 -3.93 -21.96 -11.86
N SER A 2 -4.25 -21.76 -10.57
CA SER A 2 -4.90 -20.52 -10.12
C SER A 2 -3.98 -19.31 -10.32
N LYS A 3 -4.54 -18.18 -10.75
CA LYS A 3 -3.85 -16.90 -10.88
C LYS A 3 -4.05 -16.03 -9.64
N ILE A 4 -3.32 -14.92 -9.57
CA ILE A 4 -3.51 -13.88 -8.55
C ILE A 4 -3.99 -12.61 -9.23
N HIS A 5 -5.14 -12.11 -8.76
CA HIS A 5 -5.67 -10.80 -9.11
C HIS A 5 -5.45 -9.83 -7.95
N ILE A 6 -4.91 -8.64 -8.22
CA ILE A 6 -4.55 -7.65 -7.19
C ILE A 6 -5.36 -6.37 -7.38
N TYR A 7 -6.00 -5.92 -6.31
CA TYR A 7 -6.79 -4.69 -6.26
C TYR A 7 -6.21 -3.78 -5.18
N ILE A 8 -5.72 -2.60 -5.56
CA ILE A 8 -5.06 -1.68 -4.63
C ILE A 8 -5.94 -0.47 -4.38
N ASP A 9 -6.28 -0.24 -3.10
CA ASP A 9 -6.63 1.09 -2.61
C ASP A 9 -5.34 1.91 -2.48
N GLY A 10 -5.04 2.64 -3.55
CA GLY A 10 -3.86 3.45 -3.69
C GLY A 10 -3.86 4.69 -2.79
N THR A 11 -5.04 5.19 -2.41
CA THR A 11 -5.14 6.33 -1.48
C THR A 11 -4.73 5.89 -0.08
N TRP A 12 -5.25 4.76 0.39
CA TRP A 12 -4.82 4.16 1.65
C TRP A 12 -3.34 3.80 1.62
N LEU A 13 -2.89 3.08 0.59
CA LEU A 13 -1.50 2.62 0.50
C LEU A 13 -0.51 3.79 0.47
N PHE A 14 -0.79 4.83 -0.31
CA PHE A 14 0.02 6.05 -0.33
C PHE A 14 0.14 6.69 1.06
N ASN A 15 -0.96 6.70 1.82
CA ASN A 15 -0.92 7.20 3.20
C ASN A 15 -0.05 6.34 4.11
N GLN A 16 -0.02 5.01 3.96
CA GLN A 16 0.84 4.14 4.78
C GLN A 16 2.33 4.28 4.44
N CYS A 17 2.64 4.74 3.23
CA CYS A 17 4.00 5.02 2.79
C CYS A 17 4.55 6.38 3.25
N GLY A 18 3.68 7.29 3.71
CA GLY A 18 4.07 8.63 4.13
C GLY A 18 4.84 8.67 5.45
N ARG A 19 5.37 9.85 5.79
CA ARG A 19 6.12 10.08 7.03
C ARG A 19 5.37 9.75 8.31
N ASP A 20 6.09 9.11 9.23
CA ASP A 20 5.62 8.67 10.56
C ASP A 20 4.41 7.70 10.48
N ARG A 21 4.42 6.85 9.45
CA ARG A 21 3.38 5.84 9.18
C ARG A 21 3.95 4.43 9.28
N THR A 22 3.04 3.46 9.21
CA THR A 22 3.34 2.05 9.45
C THR A 22 4.49 1.52 8.62
N LEU A 23 4.60 1.87 7.34
CA LEU A 23 5.71 1.37 6.51
C LEU A 23 6.98 2.23 6.65
N SER A 24 6.84 3.54 6.89
CA SER A 24 7.99 4.44 7.02
C SER A 24 8.77 4.23 8.31
N GLN A 25 8.13 3.77 9.40
CA GLN A 25 8.80 3.58 10.71
C GLN A 25 9.90 2.50 10.68
N TYR A 26 9.85 1.58 9.72
CA TYR A 26 10.83 0.52 9.55
C TYR A 26 12.02 0.91 8.68
N VAL A 27 12.00 2.13 8.10
CA VAL A 27 13.02 2.58 7.18
C VAL A 27 13.79 3.80 7.68
N GLU A 28 15.00 3.97 7.17
CA GLU A 28 15.85 5.14 7.44
C GLU A 28 15.30 6.44 6.83
N SER A 29 14.54 6.35 5.74
CA SER A 29 13.98 7.49 5.02
C SER A 29 12.70 7.99 5.71
N GLU A 30 12.42 9.28 5.62
CA GLU A 30 11.14 9.82 6.10
C GLU A 30 9.94 9.21 5.35
N ASN A 31 10.11 8.81 4.09
CA ASN A 31 9.06 8.16 3.31
C ASN A 31 9.48 6.75 2.88
N PHE A 32 8.49 5.86 2.82
CA PHE A 32 8.62 4.55 2.21
C PHE A 32 8.30 4.63 0.71
N TYR A 33 9.17 4.06 -0.12
CA TYR A 33 8.94 3.97 -1.56
C TYR A 33 8.71 2.51 -1.91
N ILE A 34 7.49 2.20 -2.35
CA ILE A 34 7.09 0.84 -2.71
C ILE A 34 7.56 0.47 -4.11
N ASP A 35 8.03 -0.76 -4.26
CA ASP A 35 8.31 -1.41 -5.54
C ASP A 35 7.16 -2.37 -5.86
N PHE A 36 6.27 -1.98 -6.77
CA PHE A 36 5.08 -2.76 -7.10
C PHE A 36 5.41 -4.12 -7.74
N ILE A 37 6.54 -4.27 -8.42
CA ILE A 37 6.95 -5.57 -8.98
C ILE A 37 7.36 -6.50 -7.85
N ARG A 38 8.09 -5.99 -6.86
CA ARG A 38 8.44 -6.78 -5.69
C ARG A 38 7.25 -7.05 -4.77
N LEU A 39 6.31 -6.12 -4.69
CA LEU A 39 5.03 -6.32 -3.99
C LEU A 39 4.26 -7.51 -4.58
N ASP A 40 4.10 -7.55 -5.91
CA ASP A 40 3.44 -8.67 -6.61
C ASP A 40 4.11 -10.01 -6.26
N GLN A 41 5.45 -10.03 -6.27
CA GLN A 41 6.22 -11.22 -5.96
C GLN A 41 6.11 -11.65 -4.48
N ALA A 42 6.20 -10.70 -3.55
CA ALA A 42 6.08 -10.99 -2.11
C ALA A 42 4.68 -11.53 -1.76
N ILE A 43 3.63 -10.95 -2.35
CA ILE A 43 2.25 -11.44 -2.21
C ILE A 43 2.14 -12.85 -2.77
N LYS A 44 2.69 -13.10 -3.96
CA LYS A 44 2.71 -14.43 -4.57
C LYS A 44 3.36 -15.45 -3.65
N ASP A 45 4.57 -15.16 -3.18
CA ASP A 45 5.34 -16.09 -2.34
C ASP A 45 4.59 -16.41 -1.03
N LYS A 46 3.93 -15.41 -0.43
CA LYS A 46 3.08 -15.60 0.76
C LYS A 46 1.85 -16.46 0.46
N ILE A 47 1.15 -16.24 -0.65
CA ILE A 47 -0.01 -17.05 -1.04
C ILE A 47 0.40 -18.49 -1.32
N GLU A 48 1.51 -18.73 -2.01
CA GLU A 48 2.02 -20.09 -2.25
C GLU A 48 2.38 -20.79 -0.94
N LEU A 49 2.98 -20.07 0.01
CA LEU A 49 3.28 -20.57 1.35
C LEU A 49 2.02 -20.93 2.14
N LEU A 50 1.01 -20.06 2.14
CA LEU A 50 -0.22 -20.22 2.90
C LEU A 50 -1.16 -21.28 2.30
N SER A 51 -1.21 -21.38 0.97
CA SER A 51 -2.08 -22.31 0.27
C SER A 51 -1.45 -23.67 -0.05
N GLY A 52 -0.12 -23.78 0.06
CA GLY A 52 0.64 -24.97 -0.33
C GLY A 52 0.58 -25.26 -1.84
N THR A 53 0.06 -24.34 -2.65
CA THR A 53 -0.17 -24.52 -4.08
C THR A 53 0.59 -23.47 -4.87
N LYS A 54 1.25 -23.88 -5.95
CA LYS A 54 1.89 -22.94 -6.88
C LYS A 54 0.83 -22.16 -7.64
N VAL A 55 1.07 -20.85 -7.79
CA VAL A 55 0.16 -19.95 -8.51
C VAL A 55 0.83 -19.40 -9.75
N GLU A 56 0.04 -19.26 -10.80
CA GLU A 56 0.51 -18.65 -12.05
C GLU A 56 0.54 -17.13 -11.90
N SER A 57 1.59 -16.52 -12.44
CA SER A 57 1.63 -15.07 -12.63
C SER A 57 0.71 -14.71 -13.81
N GLY A 58 0.01 -13.56 -13.74
CA GLY A 58 -0.78 -13.04 -14.86
C GLY A 58 -2.30 -13.00 -14.66
N GLY A 59 -2.78 -12.85 -13.42
CA GLY A 59 -4.11 -12.29 -13.18
C GLY A 59 -4.12 -10.77 -13.38
N GLY A 60 -5.29 -10.16 -13.22
CA GLY A 60 -5.45 -8.72 -13.39
C GLY A 60 -4.92 -7.93 -12.20
N ARG A 61 -4.42 -6.72 -12.47
CA ARG A 61 -3.81 -5.84 -11.48
C ARG A 61 -4.41 -4.46 -11.66
N TRP A 62 -5.05 -3.93 -10.62
CA TRP A 62 -5.77 -2.65 -10.70
C TRP A 62 -5.36 -1.73 -9.56
N TYR A 63 -5.06 -0.48 -9.90
CA TYR A 63 -4.68 0.55 -8.94
C TYR A 63 -5.73 1.65 -8.93
N TYR A 64 -6.34 1.87 -7.77
CA TYR A 64 -7.40 2.86 -7.59
C TYR A 64 -6.93 3.98 -6.67
N THR A 65 -7.02 5.22 -7.12
CA THR A 65 -6.66 6.37 -6.28
C THR A 65 -7.33 7.63 -6.80
N SER A 66 -7.13 8.71 -6.08
CA SER A 66 -7.65 10.02 -6.45
C SER A 66 -6.56 11.09 -6.42
N ILE A 67 -6.54 11.89 -7.48
CA ILE A 67 -5.51 12.89 -7.73
C ILE A 67 -6.21 14.24 -7.89
N ILE A 68 -5.90 15.19 -7.01
CA ILE A 68 -6.55 16.50 -7.05
C ILE A 68 -5.86 17.39 -8.07
N LYS A 69 -6.60 17.82 -9.10
CA LYS A 69 -6.09 18.61 -10.22
C LYS A 69 -6.54 20.07 -10.13
N GLY A 70 -5.75 20.95 -10.76
CA GLY A 70 -6.06 22.38 -10.84
C GLY A 70 -5.92 23.11 -9.51
N ILE A 71 -5.01 22.66 -8.63
CA ILE A 71 -4.75 23.29 -7.33
C ILE A 71 -4.04 24.64 -7.57
N PRO A 72 -4.62 25.78 -7.12
CA PRO A 72 -3.99 27.08 -7.25
C PRO A 72 -2.76 27.23 -6.34
N GLU A 73 -2.01 28.32 -6.49
CA GLU A 73 -0.87 28.63 -5.59
C GLU A 73 -1.31 28.85 -4.15
N ASN A 74 -2.38 29.62 -3.97
CA ASN A 74 -2.88 30.04 -2.66
C ASN A 74 -4.38 29.73 -2.55
N ASP A 75 -4.83 29.53 -1.32
CA ASP A 75 -6.24 29.39 -0.95
C ASP A 75 -6.95 30.76 -0.90
N VAL A 76 -8.27 30.78 -0.66
CA VAL A 76 -9.10 31.99 -0.58
C VAL A 76 -8.61 32.97 0.49
N ASP A 77 -7.99 32.47 1.56
CA ASP A 77 -7.43 33.27 2.65
C ASP A 77 -5.95 33.67 2.44
N GLY A 78 -5.38 33.33 1.28
CA GLY A 78 -3.98 33.61 0.95
C GLY A 78 -2.98 32.57 1.45
N SER A 79 -3.42 31.52 2.15
CA SER A 79 -2.55 30.43 2.60
C SER A 79 -1.98 29.64 1.42
N SER A 80 -0.68 29.32 1.46
CA SER A 80 -0.05 28.51 0.40
C SER A 80 -0.62 27.08 0.35
N LEU A 81 -0.94 26.62 -0.87
CA LEU A 81 -1.39 25.25 -1.17
C LEU A 81 -0.26 24.37 -1.72
N GLU A 82 1.00 24.76 -1.53
CA GLU A 82 2.16 24.00 -1.97
C GLU A 82 2.17 22.55 -1.46
N TRP A 83 1.83 22.33 -0.19
CA TRP A 83 1.75 20.99 0.39
C TRP A 83 0.77 20.08 -0.37
N MET A 84 -0.36 20.63 -0.83
CA MET A 84 -1.41 19.90 -1.53
C MET A 84 -0.97 19.56 -2.95
N ARG A 85 -0.26 20.48 -3.61
CA ARG A 85 0.37 20.24 -4.93
C ARG A 85 1.46 19.19 -4.84
N ASN A 86 2.34 19.28 -3.85
CA ASN A 86 3.41 18.31 -3.62
C ASN A 86 2.83 16.92 -3.34
N ARG A 87 1.76 16.85 -2.53
CA ARG A 87 1.02 15.61 -2.29
C ARG A 87 0.41 15.04 -3.57
N SER A 88 -0.30 15.85 -4.35
CA SER A 88 -0.89 15.40 -5.61
C SER A 88 0.16 14.92 -6.61
N HIS A 89 1.28 15.64 -6.71
CA HIS A 89 2.40 15.24 -7.56
C HIS A 89 3.01 13.91 -7.09
N ALA A 90 3.18 13.71 -5.79
CA ALA A 90 3.70 12.45 -5.25
C ALA A 90 2.77 11.27 -5.58
N ILE A 91 1.45 11.44 -5.45
CA ILE A 91 0.47 10.41 -5.84
C ILE A 91 0.59 10.10 -7.34
N GLU A 92 0.73 11.10 -8.21
CA GLU A 92 0.94 10.89 -9.65
C GLU A 92 2.20 10.06 -9.94
N GLN A 93 3.30 10.29 -9.21
CA GLN A 93 4.51 9.48 -9.37
C GLN A 93 4.29 8.04 -8.92
N THR A 94 3.53 7.82 -7.83
CA THR A 94 3.14 6.48 -7.40
C THR A 94 2.28 5.77 -8.46
N VAL A 95 1.32 6.47 -9.06
CA VAL A 95 0.48 5.92 -10.15
C VAL A 95 1.34 5.51 -11.35
N LYS A 96 2.28 6.37 -11.77
CA LYS A 96 3.24 6.02 -12.85
C LYS A 96 4.08 4.79 -12.49
N SER A 97 4.51 4.67 -11.23
CA SER A 97 5.26 3.49 -10.79
C SER A 97 4.41 2.21 -10.84
N ALA A 98 3.12 2.29 -10.48
CA ALA A 98 2.20 1.16 -10.59
C ALA A 98 1.94 0.79 -12.06
N GLU A 99 1.74 1.79 -12.93
CA GLU A 99 1.58 1.61 -14.38
C GLU A 99 2.79 0.89 -15.00
N ILE A 100 4.01 1.31 -14.65
CA ILE A 100 5.25 0.66 -15.12
C ILE A 100 5.32 -0.81 -14.67
N ALA A 101 4.83 -1.13 -13.48
CA ALA A 101 4.72 -2.51 -13.00
C ALA A 101 3.61 -3.31 -13.71
N GLY A 102 2.78 -2.66 -14.52
CA GLY A 102 1.72 -3.26 -15.33
C GLY A 102 0.36 -3.31 -14.66
N TYR A 103 0.09 -2.40 -13.73
CA TYR A 103 -1.24 -2.16 -13.18
C TYR A 103 -2.11 -1.36 -14.15
N ASP A 104 -3.38 -1.72 -14.22
CA ASP A 104 -4.42 -0.90 -14.84
C ASP A 104 -4.69 0.32 -13.94
N ILE A 105 -4.40 1.50 -14.48
CA ILE A 105 -4.56 2.81 -13.83
C ILE A 105 -5.84 3.54 -14.25
N THR A 106 -6.77 2.89 -14.94
CA THR A 106 -8.09 3.50 -15.25
C THR A 106 -8.87 3.88 -14.00
N GLY A 107 -8.50 3.31 -12.84
CA GLY A 107 -8.98 3.67 -11.51
C GLY A 107 -8.29 4.87 -10.85
N ALA A 108 -7.37 5.57 -11.53
CA ALA A 108 -6.78 6.81 -11.04
C ALA A 108 -7.66 8.02 -11.41
N PHE A 109 -8.50 8.46 -10.49
CA PHE A 109 -9.51 9.49 -10.73
C PHE A 109 -8.92 10.89 -10.60
N GLU A 110 -9.16 11.74 -11.61
CA GLU A 110 -8.83 13.16 -11.53
C GLU A 110 -9.97 13.92 -10.85
N VAL A 111 -9.68 14.49 -9.68
CA VAL A 111 -10.64 15.23 -8.88
C VAL A 111 -10.38 16.72 -9.05
N PRO A 112 -11.32 17.51 -9.59
CA PRO A 112 -11.12 18.95 -9.71
C PRO A 112 -11.07 19.61 -8.33
N PHE A 113 -10.05 20.43 -8.11
CA PHE A 113 -9.88 21.20 -6.86
C PHE A 113 -11.14 22.00 -6.51
N LYS A 114 -11.47 22.03 -5.22
CA LYS A 114 -12.49 22.89 -4.62
C LYS A 114 -11.90 23.57 -3.39
N PHE A 115 -12.19 24.85 -3.20
CA PHE A 115 -11.68 25.66 -2.09
C PHE A 115 -12.04 25.16 -0.68
N TRP A 116 -13.04 24.27 -0.55
CA TRP A 116 -13.34 23.65 0.74
C TRP A 116 -12.44 22.44 1.06
N MET A 117 -11.75 21.87 0.05
CA MET A 117 -10.94 20.65 0.20
C MET A 117 -9.74 20.83 1.14
N PRO A 118 -8.95 21.90 1.08
CA PRO A 118 -7.78 22.06 1.96
C PRO A 118 -8.13 21.90 3.45
N LYS A 119 -9.19 22.58 3.89
CA LYS A 119 -9.68 22.53 5.28
C LYS A 119 -10.16 21.13 5.67
N GLN A 120 -10.89 20.46 4.78
CA GLN A 120 -11.38 19.09 5.03
C GLN A 120 -10.23 18.07 5.09
N ILE A 121 -9.21 18.22 4.25
CA ILE A 121 -8.03 17.34 4.24
C ILE A 121 -7.20 17.54 5.51
N GLN A 122 -6.93 18.79 5.90
CA GLN A 122 -6.19 19.10 7.12
C GLN A 122 -6.92 18.63 8.39
N SER A 123 -8.25 18.73 8.41
CA SER A 123 -9.07 18.22 9.51
C SER A 123 -9.32 16.71 9.46
N LYS A 124 -8.78 15.99 8.47
CA LYS A 124 -9.02 14.55 8.23
C LYS A 124 -10.49 14.17 8.03
N LEU A 125 -11.31 15.13 7.58
CA LEU A 125 -12.74 14.95 7.30
C LEU A 125 -13.01 14.77 5.80
N PHE A 126 -12.00 14.96 4.95
CA PHE A 126 -12.12 14.67 3.52
C PHE A 126 -12.28 13.17 3.29
N GLN A 127 -13.41 12.79 2.69
CA GLN A 127 -13.71 11.40 2.34
C GLN A 127 -14.01 11.30 0.86
N GLU A 128 -13.34 10.36 0.20
CA GLU A 128 -13.56 10.12 -1.22
C GLU A 128 -13.97 8.68 -1.47
N LYS A 129 -15.28 8.46 -1.61
CA LYS A 129 -15.87 7.12 -1.70
C LYS A 129 -15.74 6.45 -3.08
N MET A 130 -15.23 7.16 -4.08
CA MET A 130 -15.13 6.65 -5.46
C MET A 130 -14.12 5.50 -5.58
N VAL A 131 -13.01 5.59 -4.84
CA VAL A 131 -11.95 4.58 -4.79
C VAL A 131 -12.54 3.29 -4.22
N ASP A 132 -13.10 3.34 -3.01
CA ASP A 132 -13.67 2.19 -2.32
C ASP A 132 -14.73 1.48 -3.17
N THR A 133 -15.67 2.26 -3.72
CA THR A 133 -16.77 1.72 -4.54
C THR A 133 -16.22 1.02 -5.79
N SER A 134 -15.20 1.60 -6.42
CA SER A 134 -14.62 1.08 -7.67
C SER A 134 -13.78 -0.17 -7.45
N VAL A 135 -13.01 -0.22 -6.36
CA VAL A 135 -12.28 -1.41 -5.94
C VAL A 135 -13.24 -2.55 -5.65
N VAL A 136 -14.28 -2.32 -4.83
CA VAL A 136 -15.28 -3.33 -4.48
C VAL A 136 -15.99 -3.84 -5.75
N ALA A 137 -16.48 -2.93 -6.59
CA ALA A 137 -17.20 -3.30 -7.81
C ALA A 137 -16.33 -4.14 -8.76
N ARG A 138 -15.06 -3.77 -8.95
CA ARG A 138 -14.13 -4.53 -9.80
C ARG A 138 -13.82 -5.89 -9.20
N MET A 139 -13.53 -5.94 -7.91
CA MET A 139 -13.20 -7.19 -7.22
C MET A 139 -14.36 -8.17 -7.28
N VAL A 140 -15.58 -7.72 -6.98
CA VAL A 140 -16.81 -8.52 -7.08
C VAL A 140 -17.03 -9.04 -8.51
N LEU A 141 -16.92 -8.17 -9.51
CA LEU A 141 -17.09 -8.58 -10.91
C LEU A 141 -16.05 -9.65 -11.28
N SER A 142 -14.79 -9.42 -10.92
CA SER A 142 -13.69 -10.34 -11.21
C SER A 142 -13.86 -11.67 -10.47
N SER A 143 -14.27 -11.67 -9.20
CA SER A 143 -14.47 -12.90 -8.42
C SER A 143 -15.61 -13.75 -8.95
N THR A 144 -16.63 -13.14 -9.57
CA THR A 144 -17.69 -13.92 -10.25
C THR A 144 -17.20 -14.60 -11.53
N GLN A 145 -16.21 -14.00 -12.21
CA GLN A 145 -15.66 -14.50 -13.47
C GLN A 145 -14.52 -15.50 -13.27
N TYR A 146 -13.71 -15.34 -12.21
CA TYR A 146 -12.48 -16.10 -11.95
C TYR A 146 -12.50 -16.77 -10.58
N GLN A 147 -13.54 -17.58 -10.32
CA GLN A 147 -13.84 -18.14 -9.00
C GLN A 147 -12.72 -19.02 -8.39
N ASP A 148 -11.88 -19.63 -9.23
CA ASP A 148 -10.77 -20.49 -8.80
C ASP A 148 -9.46 -19.73 -8.55
N ASP A 149 -9.41 -18.44 -8.90
CA ASP A 149 -8.23 -17.60 -8.75
C ASP A 149 -8.22 -16.91 -7.37
N PHE A 150 -7.03 -16.48 -6.94
CA PHE A 150 -6.88 -15.68 -5.73
C PHE A 150 -7.18 -14.20 -5.99
N HIS A 151 -7.93 -13.58 -5.08
CA HIS A 151 -8.29 -12.16 -5.14
C HIS A 151 -7.67 -11.42 -3.97
N VAL A 152 -6.60 -10.67 -4.22
CA VAL A 152 -5.86 -9.93 -3.21
C VAL A 152 -6.34 -8.49 -3.14
N LEU A 153 -6.95 -8.12 -2.03
CA LEU A 153 -7.31 -6.74 -1.73
C LEU A 153 -6.20 -6.09 -0.91
N ILE A 154 -5.54 -5.08 -1.44
CA ILE A 154 -4.60 -4.25 -0.70
C ILE A 154 -5.32 -3.02 -0.16
N SER A 155 -5.76 -3.10 1.09
CA SER A 155 -6.40 -1.99 1.80
C SER A 155 -6.37 -2.23 3.31
N GLY A 156 -6.47 -1.15 4.08
CA GLY A 156 -6.74 -1.20 5.52
C GLY A 156 -8.08 -0.54 5.86
N ASP A 157 -8.91 -0.24 4.86
CA ASP A 157 -10.28 0.20 5.08
C ASP A 157 -11.22 -1.01 5.09
N LEU A 158 -11.75 -1.34 6.27
CA LEU A 158 -12.69 -2.45 6.43
C LEU A 158 -14.12 -2.09 6.02
N ASP A 159 -14.44 -0.84 5.69
CA ASP A 159 -15.78 -0.45 5.22
C ASP A 159 -16.16 -1.14 3.91
N MET A 160 -15.16 -1.61 3.16
CA MET A 160 -15.33 -2.35 1.89
C MET A 160 -15.70 -3.81 2.11
N MET A 161 -15.30 -4.39 3.25
CA MET A 161 -15.44 -5.81 3.54
C MET A 161 -16.87 -6.30 3.68
N PRO A 162 -17.84 -5.57 4.28
CA PRO A 162 -19.24 -5.97 4.30
C PRO A 162 -19.79 -6.20 2.89
N ALA A 163 -19.51 -5.29 1.96
CA ALA A 163 -19.99 -5.40 0.59
C ALA A 163 -19.39 -6.61 -0.13
N ILE A 164 -18.07 -6.86 0.05
CA ILE A 164 -17.41 -8.04 -0.50
C ILE A 164 -18.01 -9.32 0.10
N SER A 165 -18.19 -9.38 1.42
CA SER A 165 -18.74 -10.55 2.11
C SER A 165 -20.21 -10.86 1.75
N LEU A 166 -21.01 -9.82 1.47
CA LEU A 166 -22.41 -9.98 1.10
C LEU A 166 -22.55 -10.55 -0.31
N VAL A 167 -21.73 -10.08 -1.24
CA VAL A 167 -21.84 -10.44 -2.65
C VAL A 167 -21.04 -11.70 -2.99
N VAL A 168 -20.03 -12.03 -2.20
CA VAL A 168 -19.14 -13.19 -2.44
C VAL A 168 -19.11 -14.18 -1.26
N PRO A 169 -20.26 -14.67 -0.71
CA PRO A 169 -20.23 -15.50 0.50
C PRO A 169 -19.49 -16.84 0.32
N GLU A 170 -19.60 -17.45 -0.86
CA GLU A 170 -19.07 -18.80 -1.14
C GLU A 170 -17.59 -18.80 -1.60
N TYR A 171 -17.01 -17.65 -1.94
CA TYR A 171 -15.63 -17.55 -2.46
C TYR A 171 -14.70 -16.64 -1.64
N LEU A 172 -15.10 -16.22 -0.43
CA LEU A 172 -14.17 -15.58 0.52
C LEU A 172 -12.95 -16.45 0.80
N ASP A 173 -13.07 -17.76 0.61
CA ASP A 173 -11.99 -18.74 0.62
C ASP A 173 -10.79 -18.28 -0.20
N LYS A 174 -10.99 -17.69 -1.39
CA LYS A 174 -9.92 -17.22 -2.27
C LYS A 174 -9.65 -15.71 -2.17
N VAL A 175 -10.35 -15.01 -1.29
CA VAL A 175 -10.08 -13.60 -0.99
C VAL A 175 -8.97 -13.52 0.05
N VAL A 176 -7.95 -12.73 -0.25
CA VAL A 176 -6.81 -12.48 0.64
C VAL A 176 -6.75 -10.98 0.89
N LEU A 177 -6.84 -10.58 2.16
CA LEU A 177 -6.58 -9.20 2.53
C LEU A 177 -5.08 -8.99 2.69
N CYS A 178 -4.53 -7.95 2.07
CA CYS A 178 -3.16 -7.50 2.28
C CYS A 178 -3.23 -6.12 2.93
N CYS A 179 -2.81 -6.02 4.18
CA CYS A 179 -2.96 -4.80 4.98
C CYS A 179 -1.75 -4.59 5.91
N THR A 180 -1.80 -3.60 6.78
CA THR A 180 -0.83 -3.42 7.87
C THR A 180 -1.33 -4.12 9.14
N ASP A 181 -0.43 -4.54 10.04
CA ASP A 181 -0.81 -5.20 11.31
C ASP A 181 -1.94 -4.44 12.07
N PRO A 182 -3.03 -5.12 12.50
CA PRO A 182 -4.13 -4.56 13.26
C PRO A 182 -3.72 -3.88 14.58
N ALA A 183 -2.64 -4.32 15.22
CA ALA A 183 -2.11 -3.69 16.43
C ALA A 183 -1.54 -2.28 16.17
N GLN A 184 -1.22 -2.00 14.91
CA GLN A 184 -0.71 -0.71 14.44
C GLN A 184 -1.80 0.15 13.80
N TRP A 185 -3.05 -0.30 13.91
CA TRP A 185 -4.21 0.33 13.33
C TRP A 185 -4.77 1.37 14.31
N ASP A 186 -4.99 2.60 13.85
CA ASP A 186 -5.55 3.67 14.68
C ASP A 186 -7.08 3.49 14.77
N PRO A 187 -7.64 3.14 15.95
CA PRO A 187 -9.07 2.92 16.11
C PRO A 187 -9.89 4.18 15.82
N ASN A 188 -9.29 5.38 15.88
CA ASN A 188 -9.96 6.63 15.56
C ASN A 188 -10.17 6.84 14.05
N LEU A 189 -9.53 6.01 13.22
CA LEU A 189 -9.73 5.99 11.77
C LEU A 189 -10.78 4.94 11.33
N GLN A 190 -11.25 4.08 12.24
CA GLN A 190 -12.37 3.17 11.96
C GLN A 190 -13.69 3.93 11.93
N GLN A 191 -14.42 3.79 10.82
CA GLN A 191 -15.80 4.27 10.69
C GLN A 191 -16.83 3.13 10.87
N THR A 192 -16.36 1.88 10.80
CA THR A 192 -17.15 0.66 10.93
C THR A 192 -17.04 0.05 12.31
N SER A 193 -18.15 -0.49 12.83
CA SER A 193 -18.19 -1.27 14.07
C SER A 193 -17.63 -2.70 13.92
N LYS A 194 -17.37 -3.16 12.68
CA LYS A 194 -16.84 -4.49 12.38
C LYS A 194 -15.32 -4.53 12.43
N ARG A 195 -14.79 -5.60 13.01
CA ARG A 195 -13.37 -5.88 13.18
C ARG A 195 -12.89 -6.85 12.10
N LEU A 196 -11.57 -6.91 11.89
CA LEU A 196 -10.97 -7.88 10.98
C LEU A 196 -11.31 -9.33 11.36
N THR A 197 -11.40 -9.60 12.67
CA THR A 197 -11.80 -10.90 13.25
C THR A 197 -13.22 -11.34 12.88
N ASP A 198 -14.06 -10.42 12.42
CA ASP A 198 -15.44 -10.74 12.02
C ASP A 198 -15.50 -11.36 10.61
N TYR A 199 -14.36 -11.45 9.91
CA TYR A 199 -14.22 -12.02 8.59
C TYR A 199 -13.34 -13.29 8.63
N SER A 200 -13.83 -14.38 8.03
CA SER A 200 -13.10 -15.64 7.93
C SER A 200 -12.30 -15.68 6.63
N PHE A 201 -11.05 -15.20 6.66
CA PHE A 201 -10.12 -15.36 5.53
C PHE A 201 -9.43 -16.73 5.63
N GLN A 202 -9.65 -17.61 4.65
CA GLN A 202 -9.06 -18.96 4.67
C GLN A 202 -7.54 -18.94 4.66
N TYR A 203 -6.95 -18.03 3.88
CA TYR A 203 -5.49 -17.88 3.76
C TYR A 203 -4.94 -16.75 4.65
N GLY A 204 -5.75 -16.25 5.59
CA GLY A 204 -5.37 -15.16 6.50
C GLY A 204 -5.09 -13.82 5.80
N PRO A 205 -5.01 -12.72 6.57
CA PRO A 205 -4.45 -11.49 6.06
C PRO A 205 -2.93 -11.62 5.88
N ILE A 206 -2.40 -10.99 4.84
CA ILE A 206 -0.97 -10.78 4.63
C ILE A 206 -0.61 -9.40 5.18
N TYR A 207 0.38 -9.33 6.06
CA TYR A 207 0.81 -8.07 6.66
C TYR A 207 2.02 -7.47 5.95
N MET A 208 1.87 -6.23 5.48
CA MET A 208 2.88 -5.50 4.71
C MET A 208 4.12 -5.12 5.53
N ASP A 209 3.97 -4.92 6.83
CA ASP A 209 5.06 -4.60 7.75
C ASP A 209 6.04 -5.77 7.96
N GLU A 210 5.57 -7.01 7.77
CA GLU A 210 6.43 -8.20 7.79
C GLU A 210 7.30 -8.33 6.53
N MET A 211 6.95 -7.64 5.45
CA MET A 211 7.60 -7.75 4.13
C MET A 211 8.21 -6.42 3.65
N VAL A 212 8.44 -5.46 4.55
CA VAL A 212 9.04 -4.14 4.25
C VAL A 212 10.32 -4.28 3.42
N GLY A 213 11.23 -5.17 3.83
CA GLY A 213 12.50 -5.37 3.14
C GLY A 213 12.36 -5.94 1.72
N GLU A 214 11.27 -6.67 1.46
CA GLU A 214 10.99 -7.32 0.19
C GLU A 214 10.31 -6.34 -0.77
N ILE A 215 9.39 -5.52 -0.29
CA ILE A 215 8.56 -4.63 -1.14
C ILE A 215 9.14 -3.22 -1.31
N MET A 216 10.25 -2.89 -0.65
CA MET A 216 10.88 -1.57 -0.74
C MET A 216 11.67 -1.39 -2.05
N GLN A 217 11.63 -0.19 -2.60
CA GLN A 217 12.35 0.21 -3.81
C GLN A 217 13.87 0.35 -3.59
N GLY A 218 14.64 -0.05 -4.61
CA GLY A 218 16.10 0.13 -4.68
C GLY A 218 16.91 -1.09 -4.22
N HIS A 219 18.20 -0.87 -3.94
CA HIS A 219 19.03 -1.90 -3.30
C HIS A 219 18.80 -1.87 -1.80
N VAL A 220 17.95 -2.77 -1.32
CA VAL A 220 17.47 -2.80 0.06
C VAL A 220 18.39 -3.63 0.95
N TYR A 221 18.64 -3.12 2.15
CA TYR A 221 19.46 -3.77 3.16
C TYR A 221 18.81 -3.61 4.53
N GLN A 222 18.97 -4.60 5.38
CA GLN A 222 18.74 -4.46 6.81
C GLN A 222 20.04 -4.03 7.51
N CYS A 223 19.94 -3.11 8.46
CA CYS A 223 21.08 -2.69 9.27
C CYS A 223 21.60 -3.85 10.12
N GLN A 224 22.86 -4.22 9.95
CA GLN A 224 23.53 -5.29 10.68
C GLN A 224 23.95 -4.90 12.10
N HIS A 225 23.55 -3.72 12.59
CA HIS A 225 23.72 -3.41 14.00
C HIS A 225 22.70 -4.22 14.83
N PRO A 226 23.12 -4.99 15.85
CA PRO A 226 22.26 -5.98 16.52
C PRO A 226 20.96 -5.45 17.13
N LYS A 227 20.90 -4.15 17.42
CA LYS A 227 19.73 -3.50 18.04
C LYS A 227 18.94 -2.58 17.08
N CYS A 228 19.32 -2.52 15.80
CA CYS A 228 18.74 -1.54 14.88
C CYS A 228 17.57 -2.13 14.10
N GLY A 229 17.78 -3.20 13.32
CA GLY A 229 16.71 -3.84 12.54
C GLY A 229 16.11 -3.02 11.39
N ILE A 230 16.41 -1.71 11.31
CA ILE A 230 15.91 -0.78 10.29
C ILE A 230 16.37 -1.18 8.88
N PHE A 231 15.45 -1.05 7.93
CA PHE A 231 15.71 -1.20 6.50
C PHE A 231 16.13 0.12 5.87
N PHE A 232 17.00 0.04 4.86
CA PHE A 232 17.38 1.21 4.09
C PHE A 232 17.72 0.80 2.66
N SER A 233 17.56 1.73 1.73
CA SER A 233 17.94 1.52 0.34
C SER A 233 19.11 2.40 -0.08
N ARG A 234 19.81 1.97 -1.12
CA ARG A 234 20.87 2.72 -1.79
C ARG A 234 20.64 2.71 -3.29
N SER A 235 21.10 3.77 -3.96
CA SER A 235 21.10 3.84 -5.43
C SER A 235 22.13 2.93 -6.07
N ARG A 236 23.18 2.54 -5.33
CA ARG A 236 24.21 1.58 -5.74
C ARG A 236 24.32 0.47 -4.71
N PRO A 237 24.59 -0.78 -5.14
CA PRO A 237 24.69 -1.89 -4.22
C PRO A 237 25.91 -1.73 -3.29
N ILE A 238 25.73 -2.09 -2.02
CA ILE A 238 26.84 -2.26 -1.07
C ILE A 238 27.65 -3.49 -1.50
N PRO A 239 29.00 -3.40 -1.61
CA PRO A 239 29.84 -4.55 -1.92
C PRO A 239 29.63 -5.69 -0.92
N LYS A 240 29.61 -6.94 -1.40
CA LYS A 240 29.37 -8.13 -0.55
C LYS A 240 30.35 -8.28 0.62
N SER A 241 31.53 -7.67 0.53
CA SER A 241 32.55 -7.67 1.59
C SER A 241 32.31 -6.66 2.71
N GLN A 242 31.33 -5.76 2.56
CA GLN A 242 31.05 -4.71 3.53
C GLN A 242 29.76 -5.00 4.30
N LYS A 243 29.78 -4.63 5.58
CA LYS A 243 28.59 -4.68 6.43
C LYS A 243 27.61 -3.57 6.05
N SER A 244 26.34 -3.91 5.96
CA SER A 244 25.26 -2.94 5.74
C SER A 244 24.89 -2.25 7.05
N TYR A 245 25.21 -0.97 7.16
CA TYR A 245 24.79 -0.13 8.29
C TYR A 245 23.96 1.04 7.76
N CYS A 246 22.90 1.40 8.50
CA CYS A 246 22.22 2.67 8.27
C CYS A 246 23.16 3.84 8.58
N ARG A 247 22.82 5.04 8.13
CA ARG A 247 23.58 6.29 8.29
C ARG A 247 23.95 6.55 9.74
N GLU A 248 23.01 6.37 10.66
CA GLU A 248 23.26 6.57 12.09
C GLU A 248 24.39 5.65 12.60
N HIS A 249 24.31 4.35 12.29
CA HIS A 249 25.32 3.38 12.69
C HIS A 249 26.60 3.43 11.85
N LEU A 250 26.57 4.03 10.66
CA LEU A 250 27.77 4.33 9.88
C LEU A 250 28.60 5.45 10.51
N ILE A 251 27.94 6.42 11.15
CA ILE A 251 28.60 7.54 11.83
C ILE A 251 29.17 7.10 13.18
N THR A 252 28.44 6.24 13.90
CA THR A 252 28.82 5.82 15.27
C THR A 252 29.69 4.56 15.31
N ARG A 253 29.96 3.92 14.16
CA ARG A 253 30.83 2.74 14.15
C ARG A 253 32.24 3.09 14.63
N PRO A 254 32.85 2.28 15.51
CA PRO A 254 34.26 2.43 15.80
C PRO A 254 35.05 2.25 14.51
N VAL A 255 35.82 3.27 14.13
CA VAL A 255 36.76 3.17 13.02
C VAL A 255 37.75 2.08 13.38
N ARG A 256 37.77 0.99 12.61
CA ARG A 256 38.85 0.01 12.74
C ARG A 256 40.13 0.70 12.27
N ASN A 257 41.02 1.00 13.22
CA ASN A 257 42.42 1.33 12.93
C ASN A 257 43.09 0.15 12.22
#